data_AF-A0A816ERL8-F1
#
_entry.id   AF-A0A816ERL8-F1
#
_cell.length_a   1.000
_cell.length_b   1.000
_cell.length_c   1.000
_cell.angle_alpha   90.00
_cell.angle_beta   90.00
_cell.angle_gamma   90.00
#
_symmetry.space_group_name_H-M   'P 1'
#
loop_
_entity.id
_entity.type
_entity.pdbx_description
1 polymer ?
#
loop_
_entity_poly.entity_id
_entity_poly.type
_entity_poly.pdbx_seq_one_letter_code
_entity_poly.pdbx_strand_id
1 'polypeptide(L)'
;MRLLKQVEPKQKISYSITKDVQIYVGELIREFSQHNLRLPNKLVFYQVDLGNGSFQTVLDHELKAIEGAFQELYGRNQVPRICFILVKRHHNTHFFTWDKISTQAKNIPPGTVIDTDIVSPNGLNFYLNSDAPIRGTAKPMFYQVLRNEIGFTSNEIQLLTRYLCHNDPQCTKTIAVPLPIYYATDHVAYYINDYNSEPKDVLWNTNDNKFNKNQNRHGEQINLDLESTMYIMTSARESTNTLQDIIYDELTL
;
A
#
# COMPACT_ATOMS: atom_id res chain seq x y z
N MET A 1 2.84 7.85 45.07
CA MET A 1 1.97 8.32 43.97
C MET A 1 2.78 8.39 42.68
N ARG A 2 2.74 7.34 41.85
CA ARG A 2 3.32 7.37 40.49
C ARG A 2 2.36 8.14 39.59
N LEU A 3 2.74 9.35 39.20
CA LEU A 3 2.06 10.11 38.15
C LEU A 3 2.22 9.34 36.84
N LEU A 4 1.17 8.60 36.45
CA LEU A 4 1.01 8.14 35.07
C LEU A 4 0.82 9.41 34.23
N LYS A 5 1.91 9.88 33.60
CA LYS A 5 1.83 10.92 32.57
C LYS A 5 0.84 10.42 31.52
N GLN A 6 -0.32 11.06 31.45
CA GLN A 6 -1.26 10.83 30.36
C GLN A 6 -0.54 11.19 29.06
N VAL A 7 -0.25 10.18 28.25
CA VAL A 7 0.34 10.35 26.92
C VAL A 7 -0.67 11.09 26.06
N GLU A 8 -0.28 12.21 25.45
CA GLU A 8 -1.17 13.03 24.62
C GLU A 8 -1.77 12.23 23.45
N PRO A 9 -2.99 12.56 22.99
CA PRO A 9 -3.73 11.76 22.00
C PRO A 9 -2.98 11.56 20.67
N LYS A 10 -2.22 12.55 20.21
CA LYS A 10 -1.36 12.43 19.01
C LYS A 10 -0.22 11.41 19.21
N GLN A 11 0.35 11.38 20.42
CA GLN A 11 1.45 10.52 20.78
C GLN A 11 0.98 9.07 20.99
N LYS A 12 -0.26 8.87 21.45
CA LYS A 12 -0.91 7.55 21.53
C LYS A 12 -1.19 6.93 20.15
N ILE A 13 -1.64 7.74 19.19
CA ILE A 13 -1.86 7.30 17.80
C ILE A 13 -0.52 6.92 17.14
N SER A 14 0.49 7.77 17.28
CA SER A 14 1.84 7.52 16.76
C SER A 14 2.47 6.24 17.31
N TYR A 15 2.25 5.95 18.60
CA TYR A 15 2.74 4.74 19.24
C TYR A 15 2.04 3.47 18.74
N SER A 16 0.72 3.53 18.51
CA SER A 16 -0.04 2.39 17.95
C SER A 16 0.46 2.03 16.56
N ILE A 17 0.59 3.03 15.67
CA ILE A 17 1.10 2.86 14.30
C ILE A 17 2.49 2.23 14.30
N THR A 18 3.39 2.72 15.16
CA THR A 18 4.76 2.17 15.28
C THR A 18 4.73 0.69 15.68
N LYS A 19 3.90 0.31 16.65
CA LYS A 19 3.84 -1.07 17.14
C LYS A 19 3.26 -2.02 16.09
N ASP A 20 2.23 -1.59 15.38
CA ASP A 20 1.56 -2.41 14.37
C ASP A 20 2.49 -2.67 13.17
N VAL A 21 3.22 -1.65 12.69
CA VAL A 21 4.19 -1.80 11.60
C VAL A 21 5.31 -2.78 11.96
N GLN A 22 5.84 -2.72 13.18
CA GLN A 22 6.89 -3.65 13.61
C GLN A 22 6.39 -5.11 13.59
N ILE A 23 5.16 -5.34 14.07
CA ILE A 23 4.56 -6.67 14.10
C ILE A 23 4.37 -7.21 12.67
N TYR A 24 3.69 -6.45 11.80
CA TYR A 24 3.39 -6.90 10.44
C TYR A 24 4.65 -7.11 9.61
N VAL A 25 5.63 -6.22 9.69
CA VAL A 25 6.92 -6.41 9.01
C VAL A 25 7.62 -7.65 9.54
N GLY A 26 7.56 -7.90 10.84
CA GLY A 26 8.13 -9.10 11.45
C GLY A 26 7.47 -10.39 10.95
N GLU A 27 6.14 -10.40 10.86
CA GLU A 27 5.37 -11.52 10.30
C GLU A 27 5.72 -11.78 8.83
N LEU A 28 5.75 -10.74 7.99
CA LEU A 28 6.12 -10.86 6.57
C LEU A 28 7.54 -11.41 6.37
N ILE A 29 8.50 -11.04 7.24
CA ILE A 29 9.86 -11.57 7.20
C ILE A 29 9.89 -13.05 7.62
N ARG A 30 9.10 -13.44 8.62
CA ARG A 30 8.99 -14.84 9.04
C ARG A 30 8.40 -15.69 7.91
N GLU A 31 7.30 -15.25 7.30
CA GLU A 31 6.68 -15.93 6.15
C GLU A 31 7.68 -16.05 4.98
N PHE A 32 8.38 -14.97 4.64
CA PHE A 32 9.42 -15.02 3.61
C PHE A 32 10.49 -16.07 3.94
N SER A 33 10.96 -16.11 5.19
CA SER A 33 12.00 -17.04 5.62
C SER A 33 11.53 -18.50 5.62
N GLN A 34 10.27 -18.76 5.95
CA GLN A 34 9.69 -20.11 5.88
C GLN A 34 9.69 -20.63 4.44
N HIS A 35 9.29 -19.80 3.48
CA HIS A 35 9.23 -20.19 2.07
C HIS A 35 10.58 -20.21 1.35
N ASN A 36 11.52 -19.34 1.74
CA ASN A 36 12.81 -19.18 1.04
C ASN A 36 13.99 -19.81 1.79
N LEU A 37 13.76 -20.37 2.99
CA LEU A 37 14.79 -20.94 3.87
C LEU A 37 15.94 -19.97 4.20
N ARG A 38 15.69 -18.66 4.09
CA ARG A 38 16.64 -17.59 4.38
C ARG A 38 15.92 -16.30 4.74
N LEU A 39 16.54 -15.51 5.61
CA LEU A 39 16.09 -14.14 5.86
C LEU A 39 16.38 -13.25 4.62
N PRO A 40 15.51 -12.29 4.29
CA PRO A 40 15.78 -11.34 3.22
C PRO A 40 16.99 -10.46 3.57
N ASN A 41 17.79 -10.08 2.57
CA ASN A 41 18.95 -9.19 2.76
C ASN A 41 18.72 -7.77 2.23
N LYS A 42 17.56 -7.54 1.61
CA LYS A 42 17.12 -6.27 1.03
C LYS A 42 15.62 -6.13 1.28
N LEU A 43 15.17 -4.93 1.62
CA LEU A 43 13.76 -4.58 1.76
C LEU A 43 13.46 -3.35 0.90
N VAL A 44 12.51 -3.48 -0.03
CA VAL A 44 11.94 -2.34 -0.77
C VAL A 44 10.56 -2.07 -0.20
N PHE A 45 10.37 -0.88 0.37
CA PHE A 45 9.16 -0.51 1.08
C PHE A 45 8.47 0.65 0.35
N TYR A 46 7.25 0.41 -0.15
CA TYR A 46 6.43 1.42 -0.80
C TYR A 46 5.38 1.94 0.20
N GLN A 47 5.52 3.19 0.61
CA GLN A 47 4.61 3.85 1.54
C GLN A 47 3.69 4.80 0.79
N VAL A 48 2.38 4.72 1.00
CA VAL A 48 1.41 5.63 0.37
C VAL A 48 1.18 6.85 1.26
N ASP A 49 1.29 8.04 0.67
CA ASP A 49 0.89 9.29 1.33
C ASP A 49 -0.64 9.43 1.32
N LEU A 50 -1.23 9.37 2.51
CA LEU A 50 -2.67 9.53 2.73
C LEU A 50 -3.08 10.99 3.02
N GLY A 51 -2.14 11.94 3.05
CA GLY A 51 -2.42 13.38 3.17
C GLY A 51 -2.86 13.86 4.57
N ASN A 52 -2.85 12.99 5.59
CA ASN A 52 -3.49 13.26 6.89
C ASN A 52 -2.55 13.82 7.99
N GLY A 53 -1.35 14.31 7.67
CA GLY A 53 -0.48 14.89 8.71
C GLY A 53 0.96 15.21 8.33
N SER A 54 1.81 15.42 9.35
CA SER A 54 3.25 15.61 9.22
C SER A 54 3.91 14.30 8.77
N PHE A 55 4.06 14.14 7.46
CA PHE A 55 4.67 12.96 6.84
C PHE A 55 6.02 12.58 7.45
N GLN A 56 6.87 13.56 7.76
CA GLN A 56 8.20 13.33 8.31
C GLN A 56 8.17 12.59 9.65
N THR A 57 7.22 12.93 10.51
CA THR A 57 7.09 12.28 11.82
C THR A 57 6.65 10.83 11.65
N VAL A 58 5.68 10.56 10.77
CA VAL A 58 5.21 9.20 10.49
C VAL A 58 6.34 8.34 9.93
N LEU A 59 7.10 8.88 8.96
CA LEU A 59 8.26 8.21 8.38
C LEU A 59 9.29 7.80 9.45
N ASP A 60 9.66 8.71 10.34
CA ASP A 60 10.65 8.42 11.38
C ASP A 60 10.17 7.33 12.34
N HIS A 61 8.86 7.26 12.60
CA HIS A 61 8.25 6.24 13.43
C HIS A 61 8.19 4.87 12.72
N GLU A 62 7.78 4.84 11.45
CA GLU A 62 7.71 3.61 10.65
C GLU A 62 9.09 3.01 10.39
N LEU A 63 10.09 3.84 10.08
CA LEU A 63 11.47 3.36 9.91
C LEU A 63 12.01 2.74 11.20
N LYS A 64 11.76 3.36 12.36
CA LYS A 64 12.15 2.79 13.66
C LYS A 64 11.43 1.47 13.95
N ALA A 65 10.16 1.35 13.58
CA ALA A 65 9.40 0.12 13.73
C ALA A 65 9.99 -1.02 12.88
N ILE A 66 10.30 -0.74 11.62
CA ILE A 66 10.95 -1.68 10.69
C ILE A 66 12.32 -2.12 11.25
N GLU A 67 13.13 -1.17 11.71
CA GLU A 67 14.43 -1.48 12.32
C GLU A 67 14.28 -2.29 13.62
N GLY A 68 13.24 -2.03 14.40
CA GLY A 68 12.89 -2.83 15.58
C GLY A 68 12.59 -4.30 15.23
N ALA A 69 11.82 -4.53 14.16
CA ALA A 69 11.56 -5.88 13.65
C ALA A 69 12.85 -6.57 13.20
N PHE A 70 13.76 -5.84 12.57
CA PHE A 70 15.07 -6.38 12.17
C PHE A 70 15.92 -6.77 13.38
N GLN A 71 15.97 -5.94 14.42
CA GLN A 71 16.73 -6.24 15.64
C GLN A 71 16.21 -7.51 16.33
N GLU A 72 14.89 -7.70 16.36
CA GLU A 72 14.24 -8.87 16.94
C GLU A 72 14.55 -10.16 16.15
N LEU A 73 14.47 -10.11 14.82
CA LEU A 73 14.52 -11.30 13.97
C LEU A 73 15.93 -11.69 13.51
N TYR A 74 16.83 -10.72 13.34
CA TYR A 74 18.16 -10.98 12.76
C TYR A 74 19.20 -11.23 13.85
N GLY A 75 18.98 -10.75 15.08
CA GLY A 75 19.92 -10.93 16.20
C GLY A 75 21.30 -10.39 15.86
N ARG A 76 22.29 -11.29 15.69
CA ARG A 76 23.67 -10.93 15.31
C ARG A 76 23.92 -10.93 13.79
N ASN A 77 22.94 -11.37 12.99
CA ASN A 77 23.05 -11.40 11.55
C ASN A 77 23.01 -9.98 10.98
N GLN A 78 23.51 -9.83 9.75
CA GLN A 78 23.40 -8.57 9.02
C GLN A 78 21.93 -8.27 8.73
N VAL A 79 21.46 -7.09 9.15
CA VAL A 79 20.10 -6.61 8.88
C VAL A 79 19.94 -6.24 7.39
N PRO A 80 18.70 -6.27 6.86
CA PRO A 80 18.43 -5.93 5.47
C PRO A 80 18.78 -4.47 5.16
N ARG A 81 19.28 -4.22 3.94
CA ARG A 81 19.39 -2.86 3.40
C ARG A 81 18.03 -2.39 2.91
N ILE A 82 17.63 -1.18 3.30
CA ILE A 82 16.31 -0.62 3.00
C ILE A 82 16.36 0.32 1.79
N CYS A 83 15.40 0.19 0.88
CA CYS A 83 14.97 1.25 -0.03
C CYS A 83 13.54 1.66 0.33
N PHE A 84 13.36 2.88 0.83
CA PHE A 84 12.07 3.41 1.27
C PHE A 84 11.56 4.42 0.26
N ILE A 85 10.41 4.14 -0.35
CA ILE A 85 9.83 4.90 -1.45
C ILE A 85 8.47 5.42 -1.01
N LEU A 86 8.33 6.73 -0.92
CA LEU A 86 7.05 7.40 -0.74
C LEU A 86 6.33 7.50 -2.08
N VAL A 87 5.04 7.20 -2.08
CA VAL A 87 4.16 7.30 -3.23
C VAL A 87 3.03 8.28 -2.93
N LYS A 88 2.92 9.33 -3.73
CA LYS A 88 1.82 10.30 -3.65
C LYS A 88 0.88 10.11 -4.82
N ARG A 89 -0.34 9.66 -4.50
CA ARG A 89 -1.45 9.51 -5.45
C ARG A 89 -2.33 10.77 -5.56
N HIS A 90 -2.34 11.59 -4.50
CA HIS A 90 -3.16 12.80 -4.42
C HIS A 90 -2.29 14.05 -4.64
N HIS A 91 -2.21 14.50 -5.89
CA HIS A 91 -1.64 15.78 -6.29
C HIS A 91 -2.44 16.40 -7.44
N ASN A 92 -2.12 17.66 -7.77
CA ASN A 92 -2.76 18.45 -8.83
C ASN A 92 -1.91 18.53 -10.12
N THR A 93 -0.79 17.82 -10.19
CA THR A 93 0.05 17.74 -11.39
C THR A 93 -0.58 16.82 -12.44
N HIS A 94 -0.72 17.31 -13.67
CA HIS A 94 -1.20 16.57 -14.84
C HIS A 94 -0.25 16.79 -16.02
N PHE A 95 -0.16 15.78 -16.89
CA PHE A 95 0.74 15.78 -18.04
C PHE A 95 -0.01 15.46 -19.31
N PHE A 96 0.32 16.19 -20.37
CA PHE A 96 -0.33 16.05 -21.66
C PHE A 96 0.71 16.04 -22.78
N THR A 97 0.43 15.26 -23.81
CA THR A 97 1.06 15.44 -25.12
C THR A 97 0.18 16.36 -25.97
N TRP A 98 0.80 17.15 -26.83
CA TRP A 98 0.08 17.98 -27.80
C TRP A 98 0.06 17.30 -29.15
N ASP A 99 -1.12 16.90 -29.62
CA ASP A 99 -1.30 16.41 -30.98
C ASP A 99 -1.50 17.58 -31.93
N LYS A 100 -0.51 17.80 -32.80
CA LYS A 100 -0.55 18.88 -33.80
C LYS A 100 -1.62 18.67 -34.86
N ILE A 101 -2.00 17.42 -35.14
CA ILE A 101 -2.98 17.08 -36.18
C ILE A 101 -4.38 17.31 -35.66
N SER A 102 -4.72 16.73 -34.51
CA SER A 102 -6.05 16.90 -33.92
C SER A 102 -6.22 18.20 -33.15
N THR A 103 -5.15 18.99 -32.95
CA THR A 103 -5.13 20.23 -32.16
C THR A 103 -5.73 20.05 -30.75
N GLN A 104 -5.50 18.88 -30.17
CA GLN A 104 -6.06 18.49 -28.88
C GLN A 104 -4.96 17.97 -27.95
N ALA A 105 -5.12 18.27 -26.66
CA ALA A 105 -4.33 17.67 -25.61
C ALA A 105 -4.72 16.19 -25.48
N LYS A 106 -3.73 15.31 -25.43
CA LYS A 106 -3.90 13.87 -25.21
C LYS A 106 -3.16 13.46 -23.94
N ASN A 107 -3.65 12.39 -23.31
CA ASN A 107 -2.93 11.77 -22.21
C ASN A 107 -1.52 11.37 -22.65
N ILE A 108 -0.57 11.45 -21.72
CA ILE A 108 0.77 10.91 -21.96
C ILE A 108 0.71 9.37 -22.09
N PRO A 109 1.59 8.76 -22.90
CA PRO A 109 1.62 7.31 -23.05
C PRO A 109 1.91 6.58 -21.72
N PRO A 110 1.39 5.36 -21.53
CA PRO A 110 1.83 4.48 -20.44
C PRO A 110 3.34 4.22 -20.52
N GLY A 111 4.01 4.24 -19.38
CA GLY A 111 5.47 4.14 -19.25
C GLY A 111 6.22 5.46 -19.31
N THR A 112 5.53 6.58 -19.52
CA THR A 112 6.17 7.89 -19.45
C THR A 112 6.65 8.16 -18.03
N VAL A 113 7.94 8.48 -17.91
CA VAL A 113 8.60 8.91 -16.67
C VAL A 113 8.95 10.38 -16.80
N ILE A 114 8.73 11.16 -15.74
CA ILE A 114 9.17 12.56 -15.65
C ILE A 114 9.99 12.73 -14.38
N ASP A 115 11.30 12.86 -14.52
CA ASP A 115 12.28 12.97 -13.43
C ASP A 115 13.20 14.20 -13.55
N THR A 116 12.89 15.12 -14.47
CA THR A 116 13.61 16.39 -14.66
C THR A 116 12.67 17.60 -14.55
N ASP A 117 13.27 18.77 -14.31
CA ASP A 117 12.69 20.12 -14.35
C ASP A 117 11.60 20.46 -13.32
N ILE A 118 10.56 19.63 -13.23
CA ILE A 118 9.38 19.85 -12.38
C ILE A 118 9.42 19.08 -11.06
N VAL A 119 10.42 18.21 -10.90
CA VAL A 119 10.64 17.43 -9.68
C VAL A 119 11.66 18.13 -8.78
N SER A 120 11.75 17.74 -7.50
CA SER A 120 12.68 18.41 -6.58
C SER A 120 14.13 18.18 -7.04
N PRO A 121 14.95 19.25 -7.17
CA PRO A 121 16.33 19.14 -7.65
C PRO A 121 17.22 18.35 -6.69
N ASN A 122 16.80 18.26 -5.43
CA ASN A 122 17.48 17.50 -4.40
C ASN A 122 16.71 16.21 -4.14
N GLY A 123 17.36 15.07 -4.39
CA GLY A 123 16.86 13.73 -4.13
C GLY A 123 16.46 12.94 -5.37
N LEU A 124 16.11 11.67 -5.18
CA LEU A 124 15.66 10.78 -6.24
C LEU A 124 14.13 10.73 -6.19
N ASN A 125 13.48 11.36 -7.17
CA ASN A 125 12.04 11.46 -7.27
C ASN A 125 11.63 11.53 -8.75
N PHE A 126 10.42 11.08 -9.05
CA PHE A 126 9.92 11.01 -10.43
C PHE A 126 8.40 10.86 -10.44
N TYR A 127 7.78 11.30 -11.52
CA TYR A 127 6.42 10.89 -11.89
C TYR A 127 6.49 9.67 -12.81
N LEU A 128 5.59 8.71 -12.62
CA LEU A 128 5.40 7.58 -13.54
C LEU A 128 3.94 7.45 -13.92
N ASN A 129 3.66 7.47 -15.21
CA ASN A 129 2.37 7.11 -15.77
C ASN A 129 2.36 5.63 -16.11
N SER A 130 1.86 4.76 -15.23
CA SER A 130 1.96 3.32 -15.45
C SER A 130 0.96 2.80 -16.49
N ASP A 131 -0.26 3.32 -16.47
CA ASP A 131 -1.42 2.84 -17.23
C ASP A 131 -1.99 3.90 -18.19
N ALA A 132 -2.97 3.47 -18.99
CA ALA A 132 -3.79 4.36 -19.81
C ALA A 132 -5.20 4.36 -19.23
N PRO A 133 -5.70 5.51 -18.72
CA PRO A 133 -7.05 5.57 -18.20
C PRO A 133 -8.07 5.35 -19.34
N ILE A 134 -9.10 4.56 -19.06
CA ILE A 134 -10.20 4.31 -20.02
C ILE A 134 -10.98 5.61 -20.28
N ARG A 135 -11.16 6.42 -19.23
CA ARG A 135 -11.87 7.71 -19.28
C ARG A 135 -11.12 8.76 -18.48
N GLY A 136 -11.19 10.01 -18.95
CA GLY A 136 -10.62 11.17 -18.27
C GLY A 136 -9.12 11.36 -18.50
N THR A 137 -8.52 12.15 -17.62
CA THR A 137 -7.10 12.52 -17.70
C THR A 137 -6.24 11.56 -16.90
N ALA A 138 -5.11 11.15 -17.46
CA ALA A 138 -4.13 10.32 -16.78
C ALA A 138 -3.61 11.04 -15.52
N LYS A 139 -3.43 10.25 -14.44
CA LYS A 139 -2.89 10.76 -13.19
C LYS A 139 -1.62 9.98 -12.83
N PRO A 140 -0.46 10.39 -13.40
CA PRO A 140 0.82 9.77 -13.08
C PRO A 140 1.11 9.95 -11.61
N MET A 141 1.50 8.90 -10.89
CA MET A 141 1.85 9.05 -9.48
C MET A 141 3.24 9.64 -9.33
N PHE A 142 3.43 10.33 -8.20
CA PHE A 142 4.72 10.82 -7.78
C PHE A 142 5.40 9.84 -6.81
N TYR A 143 6.65 9.52 -7.08
CA TYR A 143 7.50 8.67 -6.27
C TYR A 143 8.67 9.50 -5.73
N GLN A 144 8.97 9.34 -4.45
CA GLN A 144 10.12 9.97 -3.81
C GLN A 144 10.85 8.94 -2.96
N VAL A 145 12.13 8.74 -3.27
CA VAL A 145 12.99 7.84 -2.50
C VAL A 145 13.54 8.62 -1.31
N LEU A 146 13.25 8.11 -0.12
CA LEU A 146 13.61 8.76 1.15
C LEU A 146 14.83 8.12 1.79
N ARG A 147 15.03 6.81 1.55
CA ARG A 147 16.21 6.06 1.99
C ARG A 147 16.58 5.06 0.91
N ASN A 148 17.86 4.93 0.60
CA ASN A 148 18.36 4.04 -0.44
C ASN A 148 19.71 3.42 -0.04
N GLU A 149 19.68 2.46 0.87
CA GLU A 149 20.87 1.72 1.29
C GLU A 149 21.23 0.60 0.32
N ILE A 150 20.25 0.17 -0.48
CA ILE A 150 20.45 -0.84 -1.52
C ILE A 150 21.40 -0.30 -2.60
N GLY A 151 21.37 1.02 -2.84
CA GLY A 151 22.22 1.70 -3.82
C GLY A 151 21.62 1.70 -5.22
N PHE A 152 20.30 1.69 -5.35
CA PHE A 152 19.65 1.75 -6.65
C PHE A 152 19.88 3.09 -7.35
N THR A 153 20.05 3.06 -8.65
CA THR A 153 20.01 4.22 -9.54
C THR A 153 18.55 4.63 -9.84
N SER A 154 18.35 5.85 -10.34
CA SER A 154 17.02 6.32 -10.76
C SER A 154 16.35 5.37 -11.76
N ASN A 155 17.10 4.94 -12.78
CA ASN A 155 16.61 4.02 -13.80
C ASN A 155 16.17 2.67 -13.21
N GLU A 156 16.93 2.11 -12.27
CA GLU A 156 16.58 0.84 -11.63
C GLU A 156 15.28 0.94 -10.83
N ILE A 157 15.08 2.03 -10.08
CA ILE A 157 13.85 2.23 -9.29
C ILE A 157 12.65 2.48 -10.20
N GLN A 158 12.81 3.28 -11.25
CA GLN A 158 11.76 3.56 -12.22
C GLN A 158 11.32 2.27 -12.93
N LEU A 159 12.28 1.44 -13.37
CA LEU A 159 12.00 0.14 -13.99
C LEU A 159 11.38 -0.84 -12.99
N LEU A 160 11.91 -0.95 -11.77
CA LEU A 160 11.35 -1.81 -10.73
C LEU A 160 9.88 -1.42 -10.44
N THR A 161 9.63 -0.14 -10.21
CA THR A 161 8.28 0.40 -9.99
C THR A 161 7.36 0.04 -11.14
N ARG A 162 7.83 0.26 -12.38
CA ARG A 162 7.04 -0.06 -13.58
C ARG A 162 6.74 -1.55 -13.70
N TYR A 163 7.70 -2.43 -13.44
CA TYR A 163 7.47 -3.88 -13.50
C TYR A 163 6.46 -4.34 -12.47
N LEU A 164 6.49 -3.78 -11.26
CA LEU A 164 5.49 -4.09 -10.23
C LEU A 164 4.06 -3.72 -10.66
N CYS A 165 3.89 -2.70 -11.53
CA CYS A 165 2.58 -2.35 -12.08
C CYS A 165 2.07 -3.33 -13.17
N HIS A 166 2.92 -4.22 -13.70
CA HIS A 166 2.54 -5.22 -14.71
C HIS A 166 2.28 -6.61 -14.11
N ASN A 167 2.51 -6.78 -12.81
CA ASN A 167 2.48 -8.09 -12.15
C ASN A 167 1.12 -8.42 -11.51
N ASP A 168 0.04 -7.75 -11.92
CA ASP A 168 -1.29 -8.06 -11.38
C ASP A 168 -1.85 -9.37 -11.98
N PRO A 169 -2.10 -10.42 -11.18
CA PRO A 169 -2.68 -11.66 -11.67
C PRO A 169 -4.18 -11.54 -12.03
N GLN A 170 -4.87 -10.46 -11.65
CA GLN A 170 -6.30 -10.30 -11.95
C GLN A 170 -6.57 -9.82 -13.37
N CYS A 171 -5.63 -9.10 -13.99
CA CYS A 171 -5.83 -8.54 -15.31
C CYS A 171 -4.57 -8.63 -16.18
N THR A 172 -4.76 -8.76 -17.50
CA THR A 172 -3.68 -8.72 -18.49
C THR A 172 -3.30 -7.29 -18.90
N LYS A 173 -3.51 -6.33 -18.00
CA LYS A 173 -3.27 -4.90 -18.21
C LYS A 173 -2.32 -4.37 -17.14
N THR A 174 -1.62 -3.30 -17.46
CA THR A 174 -0.84 -2.56 -16.47
C THR A 174 -1.80 -1.81 -15.55
N ILE A 175 -1.64 -1.99 -14.24
CA ILE A 175 -2.37 -1.21 -13.24
C ILE A 175 -1.66 0.12 -12.99
N ALA A 176 -2.40 1.13 -12.51
CA ALA A 176 -1.83 2.44 -12.25
C ALA A 176 -0.71 2.35 -11.20
N VAL A 177 -0.97 1.65 -10.08
CA VAL A 177 -0.11 1.61 -8.90
C VAL A 177 0.71 0.32 -8.79
N PRO A 178 1.88 0.31 -8.12
CA PRO A 178 2.65 -0.93 -7.91
C PRO A 178 1.83 -1.96 -7.14
N LEU A 179 1.92 -3.22 -7.53
CA LEU A 179 1.12 -4.29 -6.95
C LEU A 179 1.12 -4.36 -5.41
N PRO A 180 2.26 -4.20 -4.71
CA PRO A 180 2.25 -4.23 -3.24
C PRO A 180 1.37 -3.13 -2.62
N ILE A 181 1.32 -1.96 -3.25
CA ILE A 181 0.44 -0.86 -2.83
C ILE A 181 -1.01 -1.23 -3.09
N TYR A 182 -1.30 -1.70 -4.30
CA TYR A 182 -2.67 -2.05 -4.71
C TYR A 182 -3.31 -3.05 -3.71
N TYR A 183 -2.55 -4.05 -3.27
CA TYR A 183 -3.03 -5.00 -2.27
C TYR A 183 -3.20 -4.39 -0.89
N ALA A 184 -2.20 -3.63 -0.41
CA ALA A 184 -2.24 -3.06 0.93
C ALA A 184 -3.32 -1.98 1.11
N THR A 185 -3.54 -1.13 0.10
CA THR A 185 -4.48 0.00 0.24
C THR A 185 -5.84 -0.27 -0.37
N ASP A 186 -5.91 -0.84 -1.56
CA ASP A 186 -7.19 -0.90 -2.28
C ASP A 186 -7.93 -2.20 -1.95
N HIS A 187 -7.25 -3.37 -1.94
CA HIS A 187 -7.90 -4.65 -1.60
C HIS A 187 -8.14 -4.82 -0.10
N VAL A 188 -7.12 -4.63 0.74
CA VAL A 188 -7.28 -4.85 2.19
C VAL A 188 -8.25 -3.83 2.80
N ALA A 189 -8.17 -2.55 2.41
CA ALA A 189 -9.11 -1.57 2.94
C ALA A 189 -10.55 -1.81 2.45
N TYR A 190 -10.74 -2.21 1.19
CA TYR A 190 -12.06 -2.59 0.69
C TYR A 190 -12.63 -3.76 1.47
N TYR A 191 -11.86 -4.84 1.66
CA TYR A 191 -12.29 -6.01 2.43
C TYR A 191 -12.66 -5.65 3.88
N ILE A 192 -11.84 -4.82 4.54
CA ILE A 192 -12.13 -4.36 5.91
C ILE A 192 -13.43 -3.54 5.93
N ASN A 193 -13.66 -2.68 4.94
CA ASN A 193 -14.88 -1.88 4.87
C ASN A 193 -16.12 -2.75 4.60
N ASP A 194 -16.02 -3.72 3.70
CA ASP A 194 -17.10 -4.65 3.36
C ASP A 194 -17.47 -5.53 4.57
N TYR A 195 -16.48 -6.14 5.22
CA TYR A 195 -16.67 -6.90 6.46
C TYR A 195 -17.29 -6.06 7.60
N ASN A 196 -16.92 -4.79 7.70
CA ASN A 196 -17.53 -3.89 8.69
C ASN A 196 -18.94 -3.42 8.29
N SER A 197 -19.33 -3.59 7.03
CA SER A 197 -20.64 -3.21 6.50
C SER A 197 -21.66 -4.36 6.56
N GLU A 198 -21.20 -5.61 6.67
CA GLU A 198 -22.10 -6.75 6.88
C GLU A 198 -22.86 -6.60 8.21
N PRO A 199 -24.20 -6.81 8.22
CA PRO A 199 -24.93 -6.92 9.47
C PRO A 199 -24.33 -8.09 10.23
N LYS A 200 -23.77 -7.82 11.41
CA LYS A 200 -23.30 -8.87 12.32
C LYS A 200 -24.51 -9.65 12.75
N ASP A 201 -24.86 -10.68 11.99
CA ASP A 201 -25.93 -11.60 12.35
C ASP A 201 -25.63 -12.08 13.76
N VAL A 202 -26.61 -11.84 14.63
CA VAL A 202 -26.61 -12.32 16.00
C VAL A 202 -26.53 -13.83 15.89
N LEU A 203 -25.32 -14.38 16.05
CA LEU A 203 -25.10 -15.82 16.16
C LEU A 203 -26.12 -16.34 17.19
N TRP A 204 -26.96 -17.27 16.75
CA TRP A 204 -28.05 -17.85 17.54
C TRP A 204 -27.49 -18.35 18.87
N ASN A 205 -27.78 -17.62 19.95
CA ASN A 205 -27.29 -17.96 21.27
C ASN A 205 -28.27 -18.91 21.95
N THR A 206 -28.13 -20.22 21.71
CA THR A 206 -28.73 -21.24 22.56
C THR A 206 -27.79 -21.52 23.72
N ASN A 207 -28.06 -20.84 24.84
CA ASN A 207 -27.49 -21.07 26.17
C ASN A 207 -26.05 -20.60 26.36
N ASP A 208 -25.86 -19.38 26.88
CA ASP A 208 -25.43 -19.23 28.28
C ASP A 208 -25.20 -17.76 28.69
N ASN A 209 -25.65 -17.48 29.91
CA ASN A 209 -25.52 -16.20 30.61
C ASN A 209 -24.04 -15.92 30.97
N LYS A 210 -23.40 -14.98 30.26
CA LYS A 210 -22.43 -13.99 30.80
C LYS A 210 -21.78 -13.19 29.66
N PHE A 211 -22.25 -11.97 29.42
CA PHE A 211 -21.51 -11.01 28.60
C PHE A 211 -20.37 -10.39 29.41
N ASN A 212 -19.17 -10.96 29.27
CA ASN A 212 -17.95 -10.28 29.66
C ASN A 212 -17.56 -9.32 28.53
N LYS A 213 -17.76 -8.01 28.74
CA LYS A 213 -17.23 -6.95 27.86
C LYS A 213 -15.71 -6.87 28.03
N ASN A 214 -14.97 -7.81 27.46
CA ASN A 214 -13.52 -7.75 27.37
C ASN A 214 -13.10 -7.02 26.08
N GLN A 215 -12.61 -5.80 26.32
CA GLN A 215 -11.53 -5.07 25.68
C GLN A 215 -10.96 -5.61 24.34
N ASN A 216 -10.87 -4.69 23.37
CA ASN A 216 -10.10 -4.72 22.12
C ASN A 216 -10.43 -5.84 21.12
N ARG A 217 -11.32 -5.53 20.16
CA ARG A 217 -11.37 -6.23 18.87
C ARG A 217 -11.34 -5.20 17.75
N HIS A 218 -10.15 -4.76 17.36
CA HIS A 218 -9.95 -4.29 15.98
C HIS A 218 -9.92 -5.55 15.12
N GLY A 219 -10.94 -5.76 14.27
CA GLY A 219 -11.03 -6.83 13.26
C GLY A 219 -10.78 -8.24 13.79
N GLU A 220 -11.80 -9.08 13.89
CA GLU A 220 -11.57 -10.49 14.26
C GLU A 220 -10.53 -11.13 13.33
N GLN A 221 -9.57 -11.84 13.92
CA GLN A 221 -8.47 -12.50 13.22
C GLN A 221 -9.05 -13.39 12.12
N ILE A 222 -8.54 -13.25 10.89
CA ILE A 222 -8.94 -14.09 9.77
C ILE A 222 -8.68 -15.56 10.12
N ASN A 223 -9.40 -16.47 9.46
CA ASN A 223 -9.14 -17.89 9.65
C ASN A 223 -7.65 -18.17 9.39
N LEU A 224 -7.00 -18.90 10.31
CA LEU A 224 -5.58 -19.26 10.24
C LEU A 224 -5.22 -19.90 8.89
N ASP A 225 -6.14 -20.68 8.31
CA ASP A 225 -5.95 -21.33 7.00
C ASP A 225 -5.81 -20.32 5.85
N LEU A 226 -6.23 -19.07 6.06
CA LEU A 226 -6.18 -17.98 5.08
C LEU A 226 -5.00 -17.03 5.30
N GLU A 227 -4.30 -17.08 6.43
CA GLU A 227 -3.26 -16.10 6.80
C GLU A 227 -2.12 -16.01 5.79
N SER A 228 -1.69 -17.15 5.24
CA SER A 228 -0.63 -17.21 4.21
C SER A 228 -1.17 -17.25 2.77
N THR A 229 -2.44 -16.86 2.55
CA THR A 229 -3.09 -16.90 1.24
C THR A 229 -3.52 -15.52 0.74
N MET A 230 -3.65 -15.36 -0.58
CA MET A 230 -4.18 -14.14 -1.20
C MET A 230 -5.73 -14.14 -1.25
N TYR A 231 -6.40 -14.44 -0.12
CA TYR A 231 -7.87 -14.58 -0.04
C TYR A 231 -8.64 -13.30 -0.45
N ILE A 232 -8.02 -12.12 -0.28
CA ILE A 232 -8.58 -10.83 -0.70
C ILE A 232 -8.70 -10.67 -2.22
N MET A 233 -8.09 -11.58 -2.99
CA MET A 233 -8.14 -11.58 -4.47
C MET A 233 -9.31 -12.41 -5.00
N THR A 234 -9.77 -13.39 -4.21
CA THR A 234 -10.85 -14.28 -4.62
C THR A 234 -12.24 -13.63 -4.48
N SER A 235 -12.41 -12.71 -3.53
CA SER A 235 -13.69 -12.02 -3.26
C SER A 235 -13.98 -10.84 -4.19
N ALA A 236 -12.94 -10.20 -4.76
CA ALA A 236 -13.12 -9.04 -5.65
C ALA A 236 -13.75 -9.38 -7.01
N ARG A 237 -13.91 -10.67 -7.35
CA ARG A 237 -14.39 -11.13 -8.65
C ARG A 237 -15.91 -10.99 -8.83
N GLU A 238 -16.68 -10.93 -7.73
CA GLU A 238 -18.15 -10.87 -7.80
C GLU A 238 -18.68 -9.44 -8.02
N SER A 239 -17.95 -8.41 -7.57
CA SER A 239 -18.35 -7.00 -7.72
C SER A 239 -17.90 -6.36 -9.04
N THR A 240 -16.90 -6.93 -9.74
CA THR A 240 -16.46 -6.42 -11.04
C THR A 240 -17.37 -6.83 -12.19
N ASN A 241 -18.04 -7.99 -12.09
CA ASN A 241 -19.02 -8.40 -13.09
C ASN A 241 -20.26 -7.50 -13.03
N THR A 242 -20.75 -7.17 -11.83
CA THR A 242 -21.90 -6.26 -11.68
C THR A 242 -21.60 -4.84 -12.15
N LEU A 243 -20.40 -4.29 -11.90
CA LEU A 243 -20.03 -2.97 -12.43
C LEU A 243 -19.76 -2.95 -13.94
N GLN A 244 -19.23 -4.02 -14.53
CA GLN A 244 -19.14 -4.13 -16.00
C GLN A 244 -20.54 -4.30 -16.62
N ASP A 245 -21.42 -5.10 -16.02
CA ASP A 245 -22.78 -5.36 -16.52
C ASP A 245 -23.66 -4.10 -16.41
N ILE A 246 -23.55 -3.32 -15.32
CA ILE A 246 -24.26 -2.03 -15.17
C ILE A 246 -23.78 -1.01 -16.23
N ILE A 247 -22.49 -1.02 -16.57
CA ILE A 247 -21.94 -0.11 -17.60
C ILE A 247 -22.37 -0.52 -19.01
N TYR A 248 -22.62 -1.81 -19.27
CA TYR A 248 -23.14 -2.26 -20.56
C TYR A 248 -24.65 -2.01 -20.72
N ASP A 249 -25.44 -2.11 -19.65
CA ASP A 249 -26.88 -1.83 -19.70
C ASP A 249 -27.20 -0.33 -19.88
N GLU A 250 -26.40 0.59 -19.32
CA GLU A 250 -26.56 2.03 -19.54
C GLU A 250 -26.11 2.51 -20.94
N LEU A 251 -25.52 1.65 -21.77
CA LEU A 251 -25.07 1.97 -23.14
C LEU A 251 -25.98 1.41 -24.24
N THR A 252 -27.15 0.88 -23.88
CA THR A 252 -28.17 0.39 -24.84
C THR A 252 -29.52 1.15 -24.81
N LEU A 253 -29.53 2.37 -24.24
CA LEU A 253 -30.61 3.36 -24.37
C LEU A 253 -30.03 4.72 -24.75
#